data_AF-A0A914XI41-F1
#
_entry.id   AF-A0A914XI41-F1
#
_cell.length_a   1.000
_cell.length_b   1.000
_cell.length_c   1.000
_cell.angle_alpha   90.00
_cell.angle_beta   90.00
_cell.angle_gamma   90.00
#
_symmetry.space_group_name_H-M   'P 1'
#
loop_
_entity.id
_entity.type
_entity.pdbx_description
1 polymer ?
#
loop_
_entity_poly.entity_id
_entity_poly.type
_entity_poly.pdbx_seq_one_letter_code
_entity_poly.pdbx_strand_id
1 'polypeptide(L)'
;METDGGGWTVFQRRSSNNSHAFYNGTWENYKTGFGTNDKMDNFWLGLDHIHRLSTKDAVVALRIDLSGPQCTVKNSRPDLIQCDEEMVGQDWFGLWKKFWVDNEMGNYSLHISQPGDGSLNSYWYHDSLMKMNNEQSFTTYDRDNDASLFNCAQMRQQGI
;
A
#
# COMPACT_ATOMS: atom_id res chain seq x y z
N MET A 1 -15.73 -13.84 4.77
CA MET A 1 -16.37 -12.51 4.80
C MET A 1 -15.94 -11.81 3.53
N GLU A 2 -16.89 -11.28 2.78
CA GLU A 2 -16.62 -10.48 1.58
C GLU A 2 -16.62 -9.02 2.01
N THR A 3 -15.52 -8.30 1.77
CA THR A 3 -15.46 -6.86 2.00
C THR A 3 -16.39 -6.17 1.01
N ASP A 4 -17.32 -5.37 1.50
CA ASP A 4 -18.21 -4.52 0.69
C ASP A 4 -18.95 -5.27 -0.44
N GLY A 5 -19.47 -6.46 -0.15
CA GLY A 5 -20.19 -7.28 -1.14
C GLY A 5 -19.31 -7.99 -2.17
N GLY A 6 -17.98 -7.97 -1.99
CA GLY A 6 -17.03 -8.77 -2.78
C GLY A 6 -16.55 -8.09 -4.06
N GLY A 7 -15.99 -8.88 -4.99
CA GLY A 7 -15.43 -8.38 -6.26
C GLY A 7 -14.02 -7.78 -6.16
N TRP A 8 -13.40 -7.81 -4.99
CA TRP A 8 -12.05 -7.29 -4.77
C TRP A 8 -10.97 -8.31 -5.13
N THR A 9 -9.99 -7.88 -5.91
CA THR A 9 -8.73 -8.62 -6.10
C THR A 9 -7.68 -8.07 -5.15
N VAL A 10 -7.16 -8.90 -4.25
CA VAL A 10 -6.08 -8.51 -3.34
C VAL A 10 -4.75 -8.64 -4.07
N PHE A 11 -4.02 -7.53 -4.23
CA PHE A 11 -2.69 -7.55 -4.86
C PHE A 11 -1.53 -7.40 -3.86
N GLN A 12 -1.80 -6.98 -2.63
CA GLN A 12 -0.82 -6.89 -1.56
C GLN A 12 -1.46 -7.26 -0.23
N ARG A 13 -0.72 -7.98 0.62
CA ARG A 13 -1.16 -8.31 1.98
C ARG A 13 0.02 -8.33 2.95
N ARG A 14 -0.24 -7.84 4.16
CA ARG A 14 0.66 -7.93 5.33
C ARG A 14 -0.15 -8.43 6.53
N SER A 15 -0.02 -9.69 6.89
CA SER A 15 -0.69 -10.31 8.03
C SER A 15 0.19 -11.18 8.93
N SER A 16 1.41 -11.51 8.49
CA SER A 16 2.41 -12.21 9.31
C SER A 16 3.57 -11.28 9.67
N ASN A 17 4.29 -11.58 10.73
CA ASN A 17 5.53 -10.88 11.09
C ASN A 17 6.70 -11.17 10.13
N ASN A 18 6.52 -12.10 9.18
CA ASN A 18 7.51 -12.44 8.17
C ASN A 18 7.49 -11.46 7.00
N SER A 19 8.10 -10.30 7.17
CA SER A 19 8.19 -9.26 6.13
C SER A 19 9.42 -9.36 5.24
N HIS A 20 10.22 -10.43 5.37
CA HIS A 20 11.49 -10.61 4.67
C HIS A 20 11.39 -10.46 3.15
N ALA A 21 10.30 -10.93 2.54
CA ALA A 21 10.12 -10.85 1.09
C ALA A 21 9.98 -9.40 0.57
N PHE A 22 9.54 -8.47 1.41
CA PHE A 22 9.44 -7.05 1.04
C PHE A 22 10.76 -6.32 1.25
N TYR A 23 11.62 -6.82 2.15
CA TYR A 23 12.90 -6.22 2.42
C TYR A 23 13.91 -6.55 1.32
N ASN A 24 14.58 -5.53 0.78
CA ASN A 24 15.58 -5.68 -0.29
C ASN A 24 15.06 -6.44 -1.52
N GLY A 25 13.77 -6.30 -1.84
CA GLY A 25 13.22 -6.83 -3.10
C GLY A 25 13.79 -6.07 -4.30
N THR A 26 14.25 -6.80 -5.32
CA THR A 26 14.73 -6.24 -6.58
C THR A 26 13.55 -5.72 -7.42
N TRP A 27 13.86 -4.92 -8.44
CA TRP A 27 12.89 -4.53 -9.46
C TRP A 27 12.16 -5.74 -10.04
N GLU A 28 12.90 -6.80 -10.39
CA GLU A 28 12.33 -8.01 -10.96
C GLU A 28 11.37 -8.71 -9.98
N ASN A 29 11.73 -8.80 -8.68
CA ASN A 29 10.85 -9.38 -7.66
C ASN A 29 9.52 -8.59 -7.56
N TYR A 30 9.59 -7.26 -7.49
CA TYR A 30 8.39 -6.42 -7.44
C TYR A 30 7.59 -6.43 -8.74
N LYS A 31 8.26 -6.62 -9.88
CA LYS A 31 7.63 -6.76 -11.19
C LYS A 31 6.82 -8.05 -11.29
N THR A 32 7.43 -9.20 -10.98
CA THR A 32 6.80 -10.51 -11.16
C THR A 32 5.92 -10.95 -9.99
N GLY A 33 6.18 -10.41 -8.79
CA GLY A 33 5.50 -10.81 -7.56
C GLY A 33 6.32 -11.78 -6.70
N PHE A 34 5.95 -11.87 -5.42
CA PHE A 34 6.57 -12.73 -4.41
C PHE A 34 5.61 -13.02 -3.25
N GLY A 35 6.00 -13.97 -2.39
CA GLY A 35 5.17 -14.45 -1.28
C GLY A 35 4.17 -15.52 -1.74
N THR A 36 3.28 -15.92 -0.83
CA THR A 36 2.25 -16.92 -1.12
C THR A 36 0.86 -16.31 -1.01
N ASN A 37 -0.05 -16.69 -1.91
CA ASN A 37 -1.45 -16.26 -1.83
C ASN A 37 -2.26 -17.04 -0.77
N ASP A 38 -1.58 -17.74 0.15
CA ASP A 38 -2.22 -18.30 1.33
C ASP A 38 -2.81 -17.16 2.15
N LYS A 39 -4.06 -17.31 2.58
CA LYS A 39 -4.82 -16.29 3.30
C LYS A 39 -4.23 -15.96 4.69
N MET A 40 -3.10 -16.54 5.06
CA MET A 40 -2.40 -16.27 6.31
C MET A 40 -1.04 -15.59 6.11
N ASP A 41 -0.57 -15.42 4.88
CA ASP A 41 0.80 -14.96 4.64
C ASP A 41 0.89 -13.64 3.86
N ASN A 42 2.10 -13.08 3.86
CA ASN A 42 2.45 -11.84 3.21
C ASN A 42 2.74 -12.09 1.72
N PHE A 43 2.16 -11.28 0.83
CA PHE A 43 2.44 -11.39 -0.61
C PHE A 43 2.31 -10.08 -1.35
N TRP A 44 2.95 -10.06 -2.53
CA TRP A 44 2.87 -9.04 -3.55
C TRP A 44 2.57 -9.72 -4.88
N LEU A 45 1.48 -9.32 -5.53
CA LEU A 45 1.00 -9.96 -6.77
C LEU A 45 1.95 -9.72 -7.96
N GLY A 46 2.70 -8.61 -7.95
CA GLY A 46 3.56 -8.19 -9.04
C GLY A 46 2.99 -7.02 -9.83
N LEU A 47 3.84 -6.04 -10.14
CA LEU A 47 3.47 -4.84 -10.89
C LEU A 47 2.92 -5.16 -12.29
N ASP A 48 3.45 -6.21 -12.95
CA ASP A 48 2.95 -6.66 -14.26
C ASP A 48 1.48 -7.12 -14.18
N HIS A 49 1.08 -7.73 -13.07
CA HIS A 49 -0.32 -8.13 -12.86
C HIS A 49 -1.20 -6.94 -12.49
N ILE A 50 -0.72 -6.05 -11.61
CA ILE A 50 -1.46 -4.86 -11.18
C ILE A 50 -1.74 -3.94 -12.37
N HIS A 51 -0.73 -3.68 -13.21
CA HIS A 51 -0.90 -2.89 -14.44
C HIS A 51 -1.98 -3.48 -15.36
N ARG A 52 -1.95 -4.80 -15.60
CA ARG A 52 -2.96 -5.46 -16.45
C ARG A 52 -4.37 -5.40 -15.88
N LEU A 53 -4.51 -5.39 -14.56
CA LEU A 53 -5.80 -5.29 -13.87
C LEU A 53 -6.30 -3.84 -13.77
N SER A 54 -5.42 -2.85 -13.88
CA SER A 54 -5.73 -1.44 -13.64
C SER A 54 -5.17 -0.57 -14.76
N THR A 55 -5.96 -0.43 -15.84
CA THR A 55 -5.61 0.46 -16.96
C THR A 55 -6.30 1.82 -16.79
N LYS A 56 -5.73 2.87 -17.41
CA LYS A 56 -6.26 4.25 -17.32
C LYS A 56 -7.74 4.39 -17.70
N ASP A 57 -8.19 3.56 -18.63
CA ASP A 57 -9.56 3.54 -19.15
C ASP A 57 -10.48 2.58 -18.37
N ALA A 58 -9.93 1.74 -17.49
CA ALA A 58 -10.71 0.89 -16.63
C ALA A 58 -11.32 1.68 -15.46
N VAL A 59 -12.52 1.26 -15.05
CA VAL A 59 -13.19 1.78 -13.85
C VAL A 59 -12.86 0.84 -12.69
N VAL A 60 -11.67 1.03 -12.12
CA VAL A 60 -11.15 0.23 -11.00
C VAL A 60 -10.91 1.16 -9.81
N ALA A 61 -11.35 0.73 -8.64
CA ALA A 61 -11.11 1.42 -7.39
C ALA A 61 -9.99 0.73 -6.60
N LEU A 62 -9.23 1.52 -5.84
CA LEU A 62 -8.28 1.01 -4.85
C LEU A 62 -8.90 1.10 -3.47
N ARG A 63 -8.84 0.01 -2.72
CA ARG A 63 -9.17 -0.02 -1.29
C ARG A 63 -7.94 -0.48 -0.51
N ILE A 64 -7.62 0.24 0.56
CA ILE A 64 -6.61 -0.17 1.53
C ILE A 64 -7.31 -0.40 2.85
N ASP A 65 -7.14 -1.59 3.43
CA ASP A 65 -7.61 -1.95 4.75
C ASP A 65 -6.39 -2.10 5.68
N LEU A 66 -6.44 -1.47 6.85
CA LEU A 66 -5.44 -1.58 7.91
C LEU A 66 -6.14 -2.07 9.17
N SER A 67 -5.51 -3.01 9.87
CA SER A 67 -5.94 -3.49 11.18
C SER A 67 -4.76 -3.39 12.14
N GLY A 68 -5.01 -2.87 13.34
CA GLY A 68 -3.95 -2.74 14.34
C GLY A 68 -4.50 -2.73 15.77
N PRO A 69 -3.64 -2.90 16.78
CA PRO A 69 -4.05 -2.80 18.17
C PRO A 69 -4.61 -1.41 18.47
N GLN A 70 -5.55 -1.33 19.40
CA GLN A 70 -6.02 -0.03 19.87
C GLN A 70 -4.92 0.66 20.66
N CYS A 71 -4.52 1.85 20.21
CA CYS A 71 -3.48 2.65 20.87
C CYS A 71 -4.10 3.89 21.53
N THR A 72 -3.73 4.12 22.78
CA THR A 72 -4.14 5.31 23.54
C THR A 72 -2.94 6.19 23.84
N VAL A 73 -3.11 7.51 23.67
CA VAL A 73 -2.12 8.49 24.09
C VAL A 73 -2.25 8.67 25.60
N LYS A 74 -1.24 8.25 26.36
CA LYS A 74 -1.28 8.42 27.81
C LYS A 74 -1.03 9.86 28.20
N ASN A 75 -1.84 10.35 29.15
CA ASN A 75 -1.66 11.65 29.79
C ASN A 75 -1.56 12.84 28.80
N SER A 76 -2.18 12.72 27.62
CA SER A 76 -2.07 13.70 26.52
C SER A 76 -0.62 13.98 26.08
N ARG A 77 0.30 13.04 26.31
CA ARG A 77 1.69 13.11 25.86
C ARG A 77 1.84 12.33 24.54
N PRO A 78 1.99 13.01 23.38
CA PRO A 78 1.97 12.37 22.07
C PRO A 78 3.12 11.38 21.83
N ASP A 79 4.17 11.43 22.64
CA ASP A 79 5.30 10.49 22.67
C ASP A 79 5.01 9.18 23.45
N LEU A 80 3.97 9.15 24.28
CA LEU A 80 3.59 7.99 25.08
C LEU A 80 2.35 7.31 24.51
N ILE A 81 2.55 6.60 23.41
CA ILE A 81 1.54 5.75 22.78
C ILE A 81 1.59 4.37 23.47
N GLN A 82 0.49 3.96 24.11
CA GLN A 82 0.33 2.59 24.61
C GLN A 82 -0.71 1.87 23.77
N CYS A 83 -0.27 0.83 23.07
CA CYS A 83 -1.12 -0.07 22.32
C CYS A 83 -1.47 -1.27 23.18
N ASP A 84 -2.75 -1.60 23.23
CA ASP A 84 -3.26 -2.79 23.89
C ASP A 84 -3.41 -3.89 22.83
N GLU A 85 -2.51 -4.87 22.88
CA GLU A 85 -2.48 -6.01 21.95
C GLU A 85 -3.57 -7.05 22.25
N GLU A 86 -4.22 -6.97 23.41
CA GLU A 86 -5.29 -7.88 23.85
C GLU A 86 -6.69 -7.33 23.53
N MET A 87 -6.81 -6.01 23.29
CA MET A 87 -8.05 -5.39 22.82
C MET A 87 -8.35 -5.76 21.37
N VAL A 88 -9.65 -5.86 21.04
CA VAL A 88 -10.11 -6.04 19.65
C VAL A 88 -9.50 -4.93 18.79
N GLY A 89 -8.70 -5.34 17.79
CA GLY A 89 -8.03 -4.43 16.88
C GLY A 89 -9.01 -3.45 16.24
N GLN A 90 -8.54 -2.22 16.01
CA GLN A 90 -9.29 -1.25 15.25
C GLN A 90 -9.00 -1.48 13.76
N ASP A 91 -10.07 -1.48 12.97
CA ASP A 91 -10.00 -1.56 11.53
C ASP A 91 -10.22 -0.17 10.93
N TRP A 92 -9.37 0.16 9.96
CA TRP A 92 -9.49 1.37 9.17
C TRP A 92 -9.43 1.02 7.70
N PHE A 93 -10.12 1.80 6.87
CA PHE A 93 -10.00 1.64 5.43
C PHE A 93 -9.97 2.99 4.72
N GLY A 94 -9.44 3.00 3.51
CA GLY A 94 -9.52 4.12 2.57
C GLY A 94 -9.87 3.63 1.18
N LEU A 95 -10.73 4.35 0.49
CA LEU A 95 -11.19 4.05 -0.87
C LEU A 95 -10.83 5.19 -1.83
N TRP A 96 -10.22 4.86 -2.96
CA TRP A 96 -9.97 5.74 -4.09
C TRP A 96 -10.71 5.22 -5.31
N LYS A 97 -11.66 6.01 -5.83
CA LYS A 97 -12.63 5.58 -6.84
C LYS A 97 -12.04 5.40 -8.24
N LYS A 98 -10.82 5.91 -8.47
CA LYS A 98 -10.03 5.62 -9.67
C LYS A 98 -8.61 5.24 -9.27
N PHE A 99 -8.12 4.14 -9.83
CA PHE A 99 -6.78 3.62 -9.61
C PHE A 99 -6.24 2.99 -10.89
N TRP A 100 -5.02 3.33 -11.26
CA TRP A 100 -4.25 2.59 -12.25
C TRP A 100 -2.75 2.69 -11.99
N VAL A 101 -2.01 1.74 -12.54
CA VAL A 101 -0.55 1.72 -12.53
C VAL A 101 -0.09 1.68 -13.98
N ASP A 102 0.88 2.53 -14.35
CA ASP A 102 1.43 2.52 -15.70
C ASP A 102 2.20 1.22 -15.99
N ASN A 103 2.63 1.01 -17.23
CA ASN A 103 3.46 -0.14 -17.58
C ASN A 103 4.94 0.08 -17.16
N GLU A 104 5.80 -0.90 -17.43
CA GLU A 104 7.22 -0.81 -17.12
C GLU A 104 7.94 0.38 -17.78
N MET A 105 7.50 0.79 -18.99
CA MET A 105 8.07 1.96 -19.69
C MET A 105 7.74 3.25 -18.96
N GLY A 106 6.57 3.33 -18.33
CA GLY A 106 6.17 4.38 -17.41
C GLY A 106 6.60 4.13 -15.96
N ASN A 107 7.59 3.26 -15.71
CA ASN A 107 8.09 2.91 -14.38
C ASN A 107 7.01 2.51 -13.36
N TYR A 108 5.89 1.95 -13.83
CA TYR A 108 4.75 1.62 -12.98
C TYR A 108 4.28 2.80 -12.11
N SER A 109 4.24 4.02 -12.67
CA SER A 109 3.74 5.17 -11.93
C SER A 109 2.33 4.94 -11.38
N LEU A 110 2.14 5.29 -10.11
CA LEU A 110 0.87 5.17 -9.41
C LEU A 110 -0.05 6.32 -9.80
N HIS A 111 -1.32 6.02 -10.10
CA HIS A 111 -2.34 7.04 -10.29
C HIS A 111 -3.58 6.70 -9.47
N ILE A 112 -4.00 7.62 -8.62
CA ILE A 112 -5.19 7.50 -7.76
C ILE A 112 -6.00 8.79 -7.79
N SER A 113 -7.33 8.63 -7.72
CA SER A 113 -8.24 9.78 -7.61
C SER A 113 -8.04 10.53 -6.29
N GLN A 114 -8.81 11.60 -6.09
CA GLN A 114 -9.04 12.11 -4.73
C GLN A 114 -9.62 11.00 -3.83
N PRO A 115 -9.36 11.06 -2.52
CA PRO A 115 -9.93 10.11 -1.58
C PRO A 115 -11.46 10.14 -1.62
N GLY A 116 -12.07 8.96 -1.64
CA GLY A 116 -13.49 8.74 -1.50
C GLY A 116 -13.86 8.47 -0.05
N ASP A 117 -14.45 7.31 0.19
CA ASP A 117 -14.94 6.88 1.51
C ASP A 117 -13.83 6.24 2.34
N GLY A 118 -13.95 6.28 3.67
CA GLY A 118 -13.02 5.61 4.59
C GLY A 118 -12.62 6.44 5.79
N SER A 119 -11.99 5.78 6.76
CA SER A 119 -11.44 6.37 7.98
C SER A 119 -9.93 6.67 7.87
N LEU A 120 -9.23 6.08 6.89
CA LEU A 120 -7.82 6.38 6.58
C LEU A 120 -7.64 7.65 5.75
N ASN A 121 -8.70 8.10 5.09
CA ASN A 121 -8.68 9.22 4.18
C ASN A 121 -9.78 10.20 4.56
N SER A 122 -9.41 11.45 4.86
CA SER A 122 -10.38 12.52 5.06
C SER A 122 -10.14 13.61 4.03
N TYR A 123 -11.22 14.13 3.45
CA TYR A 123 -11.20 15.19 2.43
C TYR A 123 -10.42 16.43 2.88
N TRP A 124 -10.34 16.68 4.19
CA TRP A 124 -9.90 17.95 4.74
C TRP A 124 -8.50 17.94 5.34
N TYR A 125 -7.96 16.79 5.80
CA TYR A 125 -6.75 16.85 6.63
C TYR A 125 -5.68 15.76 6.43
N HIS A 126 -5.96 14.54 5.93
CA HIS A 126 -4.97 13.44 6.09
C HIS A 126 -4.86 12.39 4.98
N ASP A 127 -5.14 12.66 3.71
CA ASP A 127 -4.73 11.72 2.65
C ASP A 127 -3.26 11.92 2.23
N SER A 128 -2.34 11.37 3.03
CA SER A 128 -0.92 11.36 2.71
C SER A 128 -0.60 10.45 1.52
N LEU A 129 -1.43 9.43 1.24
CA LEU A 129 -1.18 8.50 0.14
C LEU A 129 -1.25 9.24 -1.18
N MET A 130 -2.39 9.88 -1.47
CA MET A 130 -2.57 10.64 -2.71
C MET A 130 -1.60 11.82 -2.79
N LYS A 131 -1.45 12.59 -1.71
CA LYS A 131 -0.60 13.79 -1.74
C LYS A 131 0.88 13.50 -1.97
N MET A 132 1.39 12.37 -1.48
CA MET A 132 2.82 12.06 -1.55
C MET A 132 3.17 11.07 -2.66
N ASN A 133 2.25 10.20 -3.07
CA ASN A 133 2.57 9.07 -3.94
C ASN A 133 1.82 9.07 -5.27
N ASN A 134 0.79 9.91 -5.44
CA ASN A 134 0.15 10.04 -6.75
C ASN A 134 1.16 10.56 -7.79
N GLU A 135 1.13 9.96 -8.97
CA GLU A 135 2.04 10.18 -10.11
C GLU A 135 3.51 9.83 -9.87
N GLN A 136 3.86 9.27 -8.69
CA GLN A 136 5.22 8.83 -8.43
C GLN A 136 5.53 7.52 -9.14
N SER A 137 6.74 7.42 -9.68
CA SER A 137 7.28 6.17 -10.26
C SER A 137 7.62 5.18 -9.16
N PHE A 138 7.36 3.91 -9.40
CA PHE A 138 7.79 2.86 -8.47
C PHE A 138 9.31 2.79 -8.42
N THR A 139 9.88 2.54 -7.25
CA THR A 139 11.33 2.57 -7.00
C THR A 139 11.76 1.37 -6.16
N THR A 140 12.90 0.77 -6.51
CA THR A 140 13.53 -0.31 -5.75
C THR A 140 14.99 0.02 -5.46
N TYR A 141 15.63 -0.75 -4.57
CA TYR A 141 17.02 -0.50 -4.20
C TYR A 141 18.00 -0.63 -5.38
N ASP A 142 17.63 -1.41 -6.41
CA ASP A 142 18.40 -1.68 -7.63
C ASP A 142 17.88 -0.91 -8.86
N ARG A 143 16.78 -0.16 -8.75
CA ARG A 143 16.28 0.77 -9.77
C ARG A 143 15.61 1.98 -9.13
N ASP A 144 16.38 3.07 -9.06
CA ASP A 144 15.95 4.33 -8.47
C ASP A 144 15.21 5.20 -9.50
N ASN A 145 13.90 5.39 -9.30
CA ASN A 145 13.07 6.28 -10.12
C ASN A 145 12.43 7.40 -9.29
N ASP A 146 12.87 7.57 -8.04
CA ASP A 146 12.29 8.57 -7.15
C ASP A 146 12.91 9.96 -7.38
N ALA A 147 12.26 11.02 -6.89
CA ALA A 147 12.70 12.41 -7.12
C ALA A 147 13.78 12.87 -6.13
N SER A 148 14.26 12.00 -5.24
CA SER A 148 15.25 12.32 -4.23
C SER A 148 16.67 12.30 -4.82
N LEU A 149 17.61 12.92 -4.10
CA LEU A 149 19.04 12.78 -4.37
C LEU A 149 19.62 11.45 -3.85
N PHE A 150 18.82 10.69 -3.10
CA PHE A 150 19.19 9.42 -2.48
C PHE A 150 18.14 8.38 -2.82
N ASN A 151 18.56 7.13 -3.02
CA ASN A 151 17.65 6.02 -3.25
C ASN A 151 16.78 5.76 -2.01
N CYS A 152 15.53 6.22 -2.04
CA CYS A 152 14.64 6.10 -0.89
C CYS A 152 14.24 4.64 -0.66
N ALA A 153 14.11 3.83 -1.72
CA ALA A 153 13.84 2.39 -1.58
C ALA A 153 14.98 1.67 -0.86
N GLN A 154 16.24 2.04 -1.13
CA GLN A 154 17.40 1.50 -0.43
C GLN A 154 17.41 1.94 1.05
N MET A 155 17.13 3.21 1.34
CA MET A 155 17.09 3.70 2.73
C MET A 155 15.96 3.09 3.55
N ARG A 156 14.79 2.87 2.94
CA ARG A 156 13.61 2.25 3.57
C ARG A 156 13.61 0.72 3.50
N GLN A 157 14.58 0.17 2.76
CA GLN A 157 14.76 -1.26 2.46
C GLN A 157 13.53 -1.91 1.83
N GLN A 158 12.69 -1.18 1.10
CA GLN A 158 11.45 -1.69 0.51
C GLN A 158 11.20 -1.01 -0.84
N GLY A 159 10.43 -1.67 -1.72
CA GLY A 159 9.92 -1.01 -2.92
C GLY A 159 8.88 0.04 -2.53
N ILE A 160 9.00 1.24 -3.07
CA ILE A 160 8.17 2.41 -2.72
C ILE A 160 7.63 3.12 -3.97
#